data_AF-A0A7J3IJ31-F1
#
_entry.id   AF-A0A7J3IJ31-F1
#
_cell.length_a   1.000
_cell.length_b   1.000
_cell.length_c   1.000
_cell.angle_alpha   90.00
_cell.angle_beta   90.00
_cell.angle_gamma   90.00
#
_symmetry.space_group_name_H-M   'P 1'
#
loop_
_entity.id
_entity.type
_entity.pdbx_description
1 polymer ?
#
loop_
_entity_poly.entity_id
_entity_poly.type
_entity_poly.pdbx_seq_one_letter_code
_entity_poly.pdbx_strand_id
1 'polypeptide(L)' 'ALLTPKRIELLHRLATSRVESINDLAKKLRRNVKNVYQDLQVLRRIGFVKLSKRKGRAIIPETLVREIAFIIR' A
#
# COMPACT_ATOMS: atom_id res chain seq x y z
N ALA A 1 -5.70 15.08 -1.46
CA ALA A 1 -4.34 14.92 -0.90
C ALA A 1 -3.71 13.61 -1.37
N LEU A 2 -2.39 13.57 -1.61
CA LEU A 2 -1.66 12.38 -2.08
C LEU A 2 -1.28 11.43 -0.94
N LEU A 3 -0.65 11.93 0.13
CA LEU A 3 -0.28 11.16 1.32
C LEU A 3 -1.23 11.49 2.48
N THR A 4 -2.39 10.84 2.51
CA THR A 4 -3.30 10.92 3.66
C THR A 4 -2.81 10.00 4.79
N PRO A 5 -3.23 10.20 6.05
CA PRO A 5 -2.88 9.32 7.16
C PRO A 5 -3.14 7.83 6.84
N LYS A 6 -4.28 7.51 6.20
CA LYS A 6 -4.64 6.15 5.78
C LYS A 6 -3.70 5.55 4.73
N ARG A 7 -3.07 6.38 3.89
CA ARG A 7 -2.08 5.92 2.90
C ARG A 7 -0.71 5.75 3.52
N ILE A 8 -0.35 6.59 4.48
CA ILE A 8 0.88 6.43 5.27
C ILE A 8 0.80 5.14 6.10
N GLU A 9 -0.34 4.88 6.75
CA GLU A 9 -0.60 3.62 7.46
C GLU A 9 -0.49 2.40 6.53
N LEU A 10 -1.04 2.50 5.31
CA LEU A 10 -0.94 1.46 4.30
C LEU A 10 0.53 1.18 3.93
N LEU A 11 1.33 2.22 3.66
CA LEU A 11 2.76 2.09 3.35
C LEU A 11 3.53 1.46 4.52
N HIS A 12 3.27 1.93 5.74
CA HIS A 12 3.87 1.35 6.95
C HIS A 12 3.53 -0.14 7.07
N ARG A 13 2.26 -0.52 6.90
CA ARG A 13 1.85 -1.94 6.95
C ARG A 13 2.51 -2.78 5.86
N LEU A 14 2.69 -2.25 4.65
CA LEU A 14 3.44 -2.93 3.58
C LEU A 14 4.91 -3.12 3.93
N ALA A 15 5.52 -2.19 4.66
CA ALA A 15 6.92 -2.25 5.08
C ALA A 15 7.16 -3.21 6.26
N THR A 16 6.22 -3.27 7.21
CA THR A 16 6.42 -3.99 8.48
C THR A 16 5.76 -5.37 8.53
N SER A 17 5.06 -5.79 7.48
CA SER A 17 4.30 -7.04 7.50
C SER A 17 4.31 -7.72 6.15
N ARG A 18 4.46 -9.04 6.16
CA ARG A 18 4.31 -9.86 4.95
C ARG A 18 2.87 -9.76 4.45
N VAL A 19 2.66 -9.37 3.21
CA VAL A 19 1.35 -9.22 2.56
C VAL A 19 1.27 -10.15 1.36
N GLU A 20 0.23 -10.98 1.31
CA GLU A 20 0.06 -12.01 0.27
C GLU A 20 -0.91 -11.59 -0.84
N SER A 21 -1.74 -10.57 -0.61
CA SER A 21 -2.66 -10.01 -1.60
C SER A 21 -3.26 -8.68 -1.13
N ILE A 22 -3.98 -7.99 -2.01
CA ILE A 22 -4.79 -6.81 -1.64
C ILE A 22 -5.88 -7.16 -0.61
N ASN A 23 -6.48 -8.35 -0.69
CA ASN A 23 -7.50 -8.79 0.27
C ASN A 23 -6.88 -9.05 1.65
N ASP A 24 -5.70 -9.66 1.69
CA ASP A 24 -4.95 -9.88 2.93
C ASP A 24 -4.55 -8.54 3.58
N LEU A 25 -4.04 -7.59 2.79
CA LEU A 25 -3.75 -6.23 3.26
C LEU A 25 -5.00 -5.55 3.85
N ALA A 26 -6.13 -5.66 3.15
CA ALA A 26 -7.40 -5.09 3.60
C ALA A 26 -7.87 -5.69 4.93
N LYS A 27 -7.76 -7.01 5.11
CA LYS A 27 -8.05 -7.70 6.38
C LYS A 27 -7.13 -7.19 7.50
N LYS A 28 -5.82 -7.09 7.25
CA LYS A 28 -4.82 -6.61 8.23
C LYS A 28 -5.00 -5.15 8.64
N LEU A 29 -5.59 -4.34 7.77
CA LEU A 29 -5.94 -2.94 8.05
C LEU A 29 -7.37 -2.79 8.59
N ARG A 30 -8.18 -3.86 8.60
CA ARG A 30 -9.64 -3.81 8.89
C ARG A 30 -10.37 -2.79 8.01
N ARG A 31 -10.01 -2.75 6.71
CA ARG A 31 -10.54 -1.80 5.73
C ARG A 31 -11.24 -2.52 4.58
N ASN A 32 -12.16 -1.81 3.93
CA ASN A 32 -12.79 -2.31 2.71
C ASN A 32 -11.77 -2.47 1.57
N VAL A 33 -11.82 -3.61 0.86
CA VAL A 33 -10.89 -3.96 -0.24
C VAL A 33 -10.88 -2.90 -1.35
N LYS A 34 -12.03 -2.37 -1.76
CA LYS A 34 -12.14 -1.34 -2.80
C LYS A 34 -11.34 -0.09 -2.42
N ASN A 35 -11.46 0.34 -1.16
CA ASN A 35 -10.78 1.54 -0.68
C ASN A 35 -9.26 1.32 -0.59
N VAL A 36 -8.83 0.12 -0.19
CA VAL A 36 -7.40 -0.25 -0.19
C VAL A 36 -6.85 -0.29 -1.61
N TYR A 37 -7.59 -0.87 -2.56
CA TYR A 37 -7.20 -0.88 -3.96
C TYR A 37 -7.07 0.54 -4.54
N GLN A 38 -8.03 1.42 -4.26
CA GLN A 38 -7.99 2.82 -4.70
C GLN A 38 -6.76 3.56 -4.14
N ASP A 39 -6.46 3.37 -2.86
CA ASP A 39 -5.25 3.94 -2.24
C ASP A 39 -3.96 3.39 -2.86
N LEU A 40 -3.90 2.08 -3.12
CA LEU A 40 -2.78 1.45 -3.83
C LEU A 40 -2.59 2.03 -5.23
N GLN A 41 -3.67 2.34 -5.96
CA GLN A 41 -3.56 2.98 -7.28
C GLN A 41 -2.99 4.40 -7.19
N VAL A 42 -3.39 5.18 -6.18
CA VAL A 42 -2.82 6.51 -5.97
C VAL A 42 -1.34 6.42 -5.62
N LEU A 43 -0.96 5.53 -4.69
CA LEU A 43 0.42 5.32 -4.28
C LEU A 43 1.30 4.77 -5.40
N ARG A 44 0.75 3.90 -6.26
CA ARG A 44 1.42 3.43 -7.47
C ARG A 44 1.72 4.56 -8.44
N ARG A 45 0.75 5.47 -8.65
CA ARG A 45 0.91 6.60 -9.59
C ARG A 45 2.06 7.52 -9.19
N ILE A 46 2.31 7.67 -7.88
CA ILE A 46 3.41 8.50 -7.36
C ILE A 46 4.71 7.70 -7.13
N GLY A 47 4.77 6.43 -7.55
CA GLY A 47 5.98 5.60 -7.47
C GLY A 47 6.28 5.00 -6.09
N PHE A 48 5.35 5.05 -5.15
CA PHE A 48 5.60 4.57 -3.78
C PHE A 48 5.31 3.07 -3.61
N VAL A 49 4.53 2.48 -4.52
CA VAL A 49 4.12 1.08 -4.49
C VAL A 49 4.17 0.48 -5.88
N LYS A 50 4.57 -0.80 -5.99
CA LYS A 50 4.33 -1.63 -7.18
C LYS A 50 3.28 -2.70 -6.89
N LEU A 51 2.58 -3.13 -7.94
CA LEU A 51 1.62 -4.23 -7.90
C LEU A 51 2.18 -5.40 -8.72
N SER A 52 2.73 -6.38 -8.03
CA SER A 52 3.36 -7.57 -8.63
C SER A 52 2.32 -8.67 -8.83
N LYS A 53 2.34 -9.36 -9.97
CA LYS A 53 1.62 -10.63 -10.13
C LYS A 53 2.58 -11.76 -9.74
N ARG A 54 2.22 -12.58 -8.75
CA ARG A 54 2.91 -13.87 -8.52
C ARG A 54 2.27 -14.96 -9.38
N LYS A 55 2.95 -16.10 -9.53
CA LYS A 55 2.40 -17.30 -10.20
C LYS A 55 0.96 -17.54 -9.71
N GLY A 56 -0.03 -17.33 -10.59
CA GLY A 56 -1.46 -17.32 -10.25
C GLY A 56 -2.15 -15.98 -10.55
N ARG A 57 -3.29 -15.72 -9.89
CA ARG A 57 -4.13 -14.52 -10.09
C ARG A 57 -3.94 -13.44 -9.01
N ALA A 58 -3.23 -13.73 -7.93
CA ALA A 58 -3.08 -12.80 -6.82
C ALA A 58 -2.18 -11.62 -7.19
N ILE A 59 -2.68 -10.41 -6.93
CA ILE A 59 -1.91 -9.17 -7.02
C ILE A 59 -1.34 -8.88 -5.63
N ILE A 60 -0.01 -8.79 -5.56
CA ILE A 60 0.73 -8.51 -4.33
C ILE A 60 1.22 -7.06 -4.38
N PRO A 61 0.74 -6.20 -3.47
CA PRO A 61 1.28 -4.87 -3.32
C PRO A 61 2.61 -4.89 -2.54
N GLU A 62 3.61 -4.16 -3.03
CA GLU A 62 4.92 -4.01 -2.39
C GLU A 62 5.27 -2.51 -2.31
N THR A 63 5.75 -2.05 -1.15
CA THR A 63 6.29 -0.70 -1.02
C THR A 63 7.63 -0.59 -1.74
N LEU A 64 7.84 0.51 -2.46
CA LEU A 64 9.11 0.87 -3.10
C LEU A 64 9.91 1.88 -2.29
N VAL A 65 9.31 2.46 -1.25
CA VAL A 65 9.94 3.45 -0.38
C VAL A 65 10.47 2.78 0.87
N ARG A 66 11.69 3.14 1.26
CA ARG A 66 12.33 2.73 2.52
C ARG A 66 12.01 3.69 3.66
N GLU A 67 11.92 4.98 3.36
CA GLU A 67 11.74 6.05 4.35
C GLU A 67 10.84 7.15 3.77
N ILE A 68 10.10 7.83 4.64
CA ILE A 68 9.30 9.02 4.31
C ILE A 68 9.59 10.07 5.38
N ALA A 69 10.16 11.20 4.98
CA ALA A 69 10.40 12.33 5.87
C ALA A 69 9.43 13.48 5.55
N PHE A 70 8.83 14.06 6.59
CA PHE A 70 8.02 15.27 6.49
C PHE A 70 8.83 16.43 7.08
N ILE A 71 9.20 17.39 6.24
CA ILE A 71 9.88 18.60 6.69
C ILE A 71 8.84 19.71 6.74
N ILE A 72 8.61 20.24 7.93
CA ILE A 72 7.73 21.39 8.16
C ILE A 72 8.64 22.60 8.37
N ARG A 73 8.34 23.70 7.68
CA ARG A 73 9.00 25.00 7.88
C ARG A 73 8.19 25.86 8.83
#